data_AF-A0A5S5CXS4-F1
#
_entry.id   AF-A0A5S5CXS4-F1
#
_cell.length_a   1.000
_cell.length_b   1.000
_cell.length_c   1.000
_cell.angle_alpha   90.00
_cell.angle_beta   90.00
_cell.angle_gamma   90.00
#
_symmetry.space_group_name_H-M   'P 1'
#
loop_
_entity.id
_entity.type
_entity.pdbx_description
1 polymer ?
#
loop_
_entity_poly.entity_id
_entity_poly.type
_entity_poly.pdbx_seq_one_letter_code
_entity_poly.pdbx_strand_id
1 'polypeptide(L)'
;MKRVIAWVVVAAAAAVGLLLLRAELMTVDVPQPEGSYTDVVVAVEIREDEAEREEMIRGLVSTCRLLVNADVAEDSFTVVEDSFTKVEEGAVFAFRLRPGLDEFDQRELKGCLRDTRVQHLLADVRLLETVTPADGTTDR
;
A
#
# COMPACT_ATOMS: atom_id res chain seq x y z
N MET A 1 27.33 -45.72 -10.64
CA MET A 1 27.71 -44.70 -9.63
C MET A 1 27.90 -43.30 -10.21
N LYS A 2 28.83 -43.05 -11.15
CA LYS A 2 29.08 -41.69 -11.70
C LYS A 2 27.84 -40.97 -12.26
N ARG A 3 26.96 -41.69 -12.97
CA ARG A 3 25.70 -41.13 -13.50
C ARG A 3 24.69 -40.74 -12.42
N VAL A 4 24.62 -41.51 -11.33
CA VAL A 4 23.73 -41.22 -10.20
C VAL A 4 24.20 -39.98 -9.46
N ILE A 5 25.52 -39.84 -9.26
CA ILE A 5 26.12 -38.65 -8.64
C ILE A 5 25.82 -37.40 -9.47
N ALA A 6 25.94 -37.47 -10.80
CA ALA A 6 25.61 -36.34 -11.67
C ALA A 6 24.14 -35.89 -11.53
N TRP A 7 23.19 -36.84 -11.48
CA TRP A 7 21.78 -36.53 -11.27
C TRP A 7 21.50 -35.91 -9.89
N VAL A 8 22.16 -36.39 -8.85
CA VAL A 8 22.04 -35.82 -7.50
C VAL A 8 22.57 -34.39 -7.46
N VAL A 9 23.70 -34.11 -8.12
CA VAL A 9 24.27 -32.75 -8.19
C VAL A 9 23.34 -31.80 -8.94
N VAL A 10 22.75 -32.24 -10.08
CA VAL A 10 21.80 -31.44 -10.83
C VAL A 10 20.53 -31.16 -10.01
N ALA A 11 19.99 -32.17 -9.33
CA ALA A 11 18.82 -32.02 -8.47
C ALA A 11 19.10 -31.06 -7.30
N ALA A 12 20.27 -31.15 -6.69
CA ALA A 12 20.68 -30.23 -5.62
C ALA A 12 20.82 -28.80 -6.15
N ALA A 13 21.45 -28.59 -7.31
CA ALA A 13 21.59 -27.27 -7.92
C ALA A 13 20.22 -26.66 -8.28
N ALA A 14 19.30 -27.46 -8.83
CA ALA A 14 17.94 -27.01 -9.12
C ALA A 14 17.17 -26.66 -7.84
N ALA A 15 17.28 -27.46 -6.78
CA ALA A 15 16.64 -27.19 -5.50
C ALA A 15 17.18 -25.91 -4.85
N VAL A 16 18.51 -25.69 -4.87
CA VAL A 16 19.11 -24.46 -4.38
C VAL A 16 18.66 -23.26 -5.22
N GLY A 17 18.64 -23.37 -6.55
CA GLY A 17 18.14 -22.32 -7.43
C GLY A 17 16.68 -21.95 -7.14
N LEU A 18 15.82 -22.96 -6.91
CA LEU A 18 14.43 -22.75 -6.52
C LEU A 18 14.29 -22.10 -5.14
N LEU A 19 15.12 -22.46 -4.16
CA LEU A 19 15.11 -21.86 -2.83
C LEU A 19 15.57 -20.39 -2.86
N LEU A 20 16.59 -20.07 -3.67
CA LEU A 20 17.04 -18.69 -3.86
C LEU A 20 15.98 -17.85 -4.61
N LEU A 21 15.37 -18.40 -5.65
CA LEU A 21 14.23 -17.76 -6.33
C LEU A 21 13.05 -17.53 -5.37
N ARG A 22 12.77 -18.50 -4.50
CA ARG A 22 11.71 -18.37 -3.49
C ARG A 22 12.03 -17.27 -2.47
N ALA A 23 13.29 -17.10 -2.08
CA ALA A 23 13.68 -16.04 -1.14
C ALA A 23 13.47 -14.64 -1.72
N GLU A 24 13.65 -14.47 -3.04
CA GLU A 24 13.40 -13.21 -3.73
C GLU A 24 11.91 -12.97 -4.04
N LEU A 25 11.14 -14.06 -4.17
CA LEU A 25 9.72 -14.01 -4.53
C LEU A 25 8.76 -14.10 -3.33
N MET A 26 9.26 -14.38 -2.13
CA MET A 26 8.46 -14.34 -0.92
C MET A 26 8.40 -12.92 -0.40
N THR A 27 7.21 -12.33 -0.47
CA THR A 27 6.83 -11.17 0.33
C THR A 27 7.11 -11.51 1.79
N VAL A 28 8.13 -10.88 2.36
CA VAL A 28 8.43 -11.00 3.77
C VAL A 28 7.46 -10.06 4.47
N ASP A 29 6.35 -10.60 5.00
CA ASP A 29 5.45 -9.82 5.84
C ASP A 29 6.24 -9.36 7.07
N VAL A 30 6.57 -8.07 7.13
CA VAL A 30 7.25 -7.50 8.29
C VAL A 30 6.19 -7.18 9.33
N PRO A 31 6.19 -7.84 10.52
CA PRO A 31 5.21 -7.54 11.55
C PRO A 31 5.36 -6.08 12.00
N GLN A 32 4.27 -5.32 11.88
CA GLN A 32 4.24 -3.90 12.21
C GLN A 32 3.93 -3.71 13.69
N PRO A 33 4.57 -2.76 14.39
CA PRO A 33 4.33 -2.52 15.81
C PRO A 33 2.87 -2.17 16.09
N GLU A 34 2.36 -2.60 17.26
CA GLU A 34 1.00 -2.25 17.68
C GLU A 34 0.83 -0.73 17.74
N GLY A 35 -0.25 -0.23 17.14
CA GLY A 35 -0.55 1.22 17.08
C GLY A 35 0.13 1.97 15.93
N SER A 36 0.94 1.30 15.11
CA SER A 36 1.42 1.86 13.84
C SER A 36 0.28 2.22 12.89
N TYR A 37 0.50 3.25 12.08
CA TYR A 37 -0.45 3.68 11.07
C TYR A 37 0.26 4.30 9.87
N THR A 38 -0.42 4.33 8.73
CA THR A 38 0.08 4.97 7.51
C THR A 38 -0.88 6.06 7.09
N ASP A 39 -0.37 7.29 6.99
CA ASP A 39 -1.13 8.43 6.46
C ASP A 39 -1.00 8.45 4.93
N VAL A 40 -2.14 8.54 4.25
CA VAL A 40 -2.24 8.54 2.79
C VAL A 40 -2.92 9.82 2.34
N VAL A 41 -2.29 10.53 1.40
CA VAL A 41 -2.86 11.72 0.76
C VAL A 41 -2.91 11.50 -0.75
N VAL A 42 -4.12 11.55 -1.30
CA VAL A 42 -4.41 11.26 -2.70
C VAL A 42 -5.09 12.47 -3.34
N ALA A 43 -4.46 13.03 -4.38
CA ALA A 43 -5.09 14.03 -5.23
C ALA A 43 -5.78 13.33 -6.39
N VAL A 44 -7.05 13.63 -6.64
CA VAL A 44 -7.82 12.98 -7.71
C VAL A 44 -8.47 14.01 -8.61
N GLU A 45 -8.42 13.70 -9.91
CA GLU A 45 -9.14 14.44 -10.94
C GLU A 45 -10.39 13.63 -11.29
N ILE A 46 -11.55 14.16 -10.89
CA ILE A 46 -12.87 13.54 -11.11
C ILE A 46 -13.82 14.65 -11.56
N ARG A 47 -14.45 14.44 -12.71
CA ARG A 47 -15.40 15.39 -13.32
C ARG A 47 -16.85 15.06 -12.98
N GLU A 48 -17.10 14.72 -11.71
CA GLU A 48 -18.41 14.42 -11.16
C GLU A 48 -18.71 15.36 -9.98
N ASP A 49 -19.94 15.30 -9.47
CA ASP A 49 -20.35 16.06 -8.30
C ASP A 49 -19.59 15.63 -7.02
N GLU A 50 -19.68 16.42 -5.95
CA GLU A 50 -18.89 16.20 -4.74
C GLU A 50 -19.24 14.89 -4.02
N ALA A 51 -20.52 14.51 -4.01
CA ALA A 51 -21.00 13.31 -3.32
C ALA A 51 -20.58 12.03 -4.07
N GLU A 52 -20.74 12.00 -5.39
CA GLU A 52 -20.31 10.90 -6.24
C GLU A 52 -18.78 10.76 -6.21
N ARG A 53 -18.07 11.88 -6.21
CA ARG A 53 -16.61 11.90 -6.10
C ARG A 53 -16.10 11.22 -4.84
N GLU A 54 -16.70 11.55 -3.70
CA GLU A 54 -16.36 10.94 -2.42
C GLU A 54 -16.67 9.43 -2.42
N GLU A 55 -17.84 9.04 -2.93
CA GLU A 55 -18.23 7.63 -3.05
C GLU A 55 -17.24 6.85 -3.93
N MET A 56 -16.87 7.38 -5.08
CA MET A 56 -15.92 6.75 -6.00
C MET A 56 -14.54 6.55 -5.35
N ILE A 57 -14.04 7.53 -4.59
CA ILE A 57 -12.76 7.39 -3.89
C ILE A 57 -12.85 6.41 -2.74
N ARG A 58 -13.94 6.43 -1.97
CA ARG A 58 -14.17 5.42 -0.94
C ARG A 58 -14.20 4.02 -1.54
N GLY A 59 -14.81 3.84 -2.71
CA GLY A 59 -14.80 2.59 -3.45
C GLY A 59 -13.39 2.16 -3.90
N LEU A 60 -12.61 3.09 -4.44
CA LEU A 60 -11.22 2.86 -4.83
C LEU A 60 -10.35 2.45 -3.64
N VAL A 61 -10.38 3.23 -2.55
CA VAL A 61 -9.62 2.96 -1.33
C VAL A 61 -10.06 1.66 -0.70
N SER A 62 -11.37 1.36 -0.66
CA SER A 62 -11.89 0.09 -0.16
C SER A 62 -11.41 -1.11 -0.98
N THR A 63 -11.14 -0.94 -2.27
CA THR A 63 -10.61 -2.02 -3.11
C THR A 63 -9.11 -2.17 -2.88
N CYS A 64 -8.35 -1.08 -2.92
CA CYS A 64 -6.90 -1.13 -2.82
C CYS A 64 -6.41 -1.52 -1.42
N ARG A 65 -7.15 -1.18 -0.35
CA ARG A 65 -6.77 -1.56 1.02
C ARG A 65 -6.79 -3.07 1.25
N LEU A 66 -7.61 -3.81 0.48
CA LEU A 66 -7.71 -5.27 0.57
C LEU A 66 -6.44 -5.97 0.08
N LEU A 67 -5.62 -5.30 -0.75
CA LEU A 67 -4.35 -5.83 -1.22
C LEU A 67 -3.30 -5.87 -0.10
N VAL A 68 -3.34 -4.87 0.78
CA VAL A 68 -2.34 -4.67 1.85
C VAL A 68 -2.86 -5.05 3.24
N ASN A 69 -3.98 -5.78 3.31
CA ASN A 69 -4.63 -6.22 4.56
C ASN A 69 -4.77 -5.13 5.63
N ALA A 70 -5.05 -3.90 5.22
CA ALA A 70 -5.22 -2.77 6.12
C ALA A 70 -6.65 -2.22 6.09
N ASP A 71 -7.08 -1.71 7.23
CA ASP A 71 -8.36 -1.03 7.40
C ASP A 71 -8.14 0.48 7.44
N VAL A 72 -9.08 1.22 6.86
CA VAL A 72 -9.14 2.67 7.04
C VAL A 72 -9.61 2.93 8.47
N ALA A 73 -8.84 3.72 9.22
CA ALA A 73 -9.20 4.09 10.57
C ALA A 73 -10.53 4.87 10.55
N GLU A 74 -11.42 4.53 11.48
CA GLU A 74 -12.71 5.21 11.65
C GLU A 74 -12.50 6.73 11.75
N ASP A 75 -13.37 7.49 11.08
CA ASP A 75 -13.37 8.96 11.03
C ASP A 75 -12.08 9.63 10.51
N SER A 76 -11.15 8.87 9.92
CA SER A 76 -9.90 9.44 9.37
C SER A 76 -10.02 9.95 7.94
N PHE A 77 -11.10 9.58 7.23
CA PHE A 77 -11.29 9.93 5.84
C PHE A 77 -11.85 11.36 5.71
N THR A 78 -11.03 12.28 5.19
CA THR A 78 -11.38 13.70 5.09
C THR A 78 -11.03 14.26 3.71
N VAL A 79 -11.84 15.21 3.24
CA VAL A 79 -11.49 16.06 2.10
C VAL A 79 -10.65 17.23 2.62
N VAL A 80 -9.48 17.44 2.01
CA VAL A 80 -8.56 18.50 2.40
C VAL A 80 -8.58 19.59 1.33
N GLU A 81 -8.93 20.82 1.73
CA GLU A 81 -8.74 21.99 0.86
C GLU A 81 -7.26 22.32 0.80
N ASP A 82 -6.63 22.02 -0.34
CA ASP A 82 -5.22 22.28 -0.51
C ASP A 82 -4.97 23.73 -0.96
N SER A 83 -4.38 24.53 -0.08
CA SER A 83 -3.90 25.88 -0.41
C SER A 83 -2.57 25.88 -1.18
N PHE A 84 -1.96 24.70 -1.42
CA PHE A 84 -0.65 24.54 -2.05
C PHE A 84 -0.68 23.96 -3.47
N THR A 85 -1.84 23.61 -4.03
CA THR A 85 -1.88 22.76 -5.23
C THR A 85 -2.59 23.40 -6.43
N LYS A 86 -1.85 23.49 -7.55
CA LYS A 86 -2.33 23.86 -8.91
C LYS A 86 -3.16 22.75 -9.57
N VAL A 87 -4.07 22.12 -8.85
CA VAL A 87 -5.03 21.19 -9.47
C VAL A 87 -6.29 22.01 -9.71
N GLU A 88 -6.40 22.56 -10.91
CA GLU A 88 -7.46 23.52 -11.26
C GLU A 88 -8.87 22.89 -11.21
N GLU A 89 -9.00 21.56 -11.26
CA GLU A 89 -10.29 20.84 -11.34
C GLU A 89 -10.35 19.51 -10.52
N GLY A 90 -9.73 19.43 -9.33
CA GLY A 90 -9.63 18.16 -8.57
C GLY A 90 -9.77 18.32 -7.06
N ALA A 91 -9.98 17.20 -6.36
CA ALA A 91 -10.10 17.14 -4.90
C ALA A 91 -8.94 16.36 -4.28
N VAL A 92 -8.54 16.74 -3.06
CA VAL A 92 -7.51 16.04 -2.29
C VAL A 92 -8.18 15.33 -1.12
N PHE A 93 -7.90 14.04 -0.97
CA PHE A 93 -8.41 13.20 0.09
C PHE A 93 -7.26 12.73 0.98
N ALA A 94 -7.47 12.77 2.29
CA ALA A 94 -6.55 12.23 3.28
C ALA A 94 -7.25 11.15 4.10
N PHE A 95 -6.56 10.04 4.36
CA PHE A 95 -7.05 8.97 5.22
C PHE A 95 -5.89 8.22 5.88
N ARG A 96 -6.21 7.50 6.95
CA ARG A 96 -5.23 6.72 7.73
C ARG A 96 -5.53 5.24 7.64
N LEU A 97 -4.50 4.44 7.39
CA LEU A 97 -4.57 2.97 7.39
C LEU A 97 -3.98 2.39 8.68
N ARG A 98 -4.61 1.31 9.18
CA ARG A 98 -4.14 0.50 10.30
C ARG A 98 -4.24 -0.99 9.97
N PRO A 99 -3.25 -1.82 10.33
CA PRO A 99 -1.95 -1.44 10.91
C PRO A 99 -1.10 -0.60 9.92
N GLY A 100 0.04 -0.08 10.39
CA GLY A 100 0.99 0.58 9.50
C GLY A 100 1.46 -0.37 8.39
N LEU A 101 1.85 0.20 7.25
CA LEU A 101 2.28 -0.57 6.08
C LEU A 101 3.79 -0.65 5.99
N ASP A 102 4.31 -1.82 5.61
CA ASP A 102 5.73 -1.97 5.28
C ASP A 102 6.07 -1.40 3.89
N GLU A 103 7.35 -1.44 3.50
CA GLU A 103 7.78 -0.84 2.23
C GLU A 103 7.17 -1.55 1.01
N PHE A 104 6.92 -2.86 1.11
CA PHE A 104 6.32 -3.62 0.01
C PHE A 104 4.84 -3.25 -0.13
N ASP A 105 4.10 -3.28 0.97
CA ASP A 105 2.69 -2.87 1.01
C ASP A 105 2.50 -1.43 0.53
N GLN A 106 3.39 -0.52 0.94
CA GLN A 106 3.35 0.86 0.47
C GLN A 106 3.47 0.95 -1.05
N ARG A 107 4.37 0.17 -1.67
CA ARG A 107 4.52 0.14 -3.13
C ARG A 107 3.30 -0.47 -3.81
N GLU A 108 2.73 -1.54 -3.27
CA GLU A 108 1.52 -2.16 -3.81
C GLU A 108 0.31 -1.23 -3.72
N LEU A 109 0.06 -0.64 -2.54
CA LEU A 109 -1.02 0.33 -2.35
C LEU A 109 -0.87 1.52 -3.29
N LYS A 110 0.34 2.08 -3.37
CA LYS A 110 0.64 3.19 -4.28
C LYS A 110 0.40 2.80 -5.74
N GLY A 111 0.80 1.61 -6.15
CA GLY A 111 0.54 1.07 -7.49
C GLY A 111 -0.96 0.96 -7.75
N CYS A 112 -1.71 0.32 -6.85
CA CYS A 112 -3.16 0.17 -6.98
C CYS A 112 -3.87 1.53 -7.08
N LEU A 113 -3.56 2.47 -6.19
CA LEU A 113 -4.19 3.79 -6.18
C LEU A 113 -3.85 4.60 -7.44
N ARG A 114 -2.64 4.47 -7.98
CA ARG A 114 -2.19 5.26 -9.14
C ARG A 114 -2.62 4.67 -10.48
N ASP A 115 -2.68 3.35 -10.58
CA ASP A 115 -2.93 2.63 -11.83
C ASP A 115 -4.42 2.28 -12.03
N THR A 116 -5.21 2.22 -10.95
CA THR A 116 -6.64 1.93 -11.04
C THR A 116 -7.41 3.16 -11.51
N ARG A 117 -8.00 3.05 -12.69
CA ARG A 117 -8.93 4.05 -13.24
C ARG A 117 -10.37 3.57 -13.03
N VAL A 118 -11.12 4.23 -12.15
CA VAL A 118 -12.55 3.97 -11.98
C VAL A 118 -13.32 5.05 -12.73
N GLN A 119 -13.98 4.73 -13.85
CA GLN A 119 -14.88 5.64 -14.58
C GLN A 119 -14.36 7.10 -14.69
N HIS A 120 -13.26 7.33 -15.42
CA HIS A 120 -12.61 8.64 -15.59
C HIS A 120 -11.89 9.25 -14.36
N LEU A 121 -11.82 8.55 -13.24
CA LEU A 121 -11.02 8.93 -12.08
C LEU A 121 -9.53 8.65 -12.34
N LEU A 122 -8.70 9.69 -12.24
CA LEU A 122 -7.25 9.59 -12.23
C LEU A 122 -6.73 10.02 -10.86
N ALA A 123 -6.05 9.11 -10.17
CA ALA A 123 -5.54 9.34 -8.82
C ALA A 123 -4.02 9.47 -8.81
N ASP A 124 -3.52 10.54 -8.21
CA ASP A 124 -2.11 10.86 -8.03
C ASP A 124 -1.77 10.89 -6.54
N VAL A 125 -1.04 9.88 -6.07
CA VAL A 125 -0.63 9.72 -4.67
C VAL A 125 0.51 10.69 -4.36
N ARG A 126 0.25 11.69 -3.52
CA ARG A 126 1.21 12.76 -3.19
C ARG A 126 2.13 12.42 -2.03
N LEU A 127 1.58 11.80 -0.98
CA LEU A 127 2.30 11.43 0.22
C LEU A 127 1.82 10.06 0.71
N LEU A 128 2.77 9.22 1.10
CA LEU A 128 2.54 7.93 1.73
C LEU A 128 3.63 7.73 2.78
N GLU A 129 3.28 7.83 4.05
CA GLU A 129 4.25 7.77 5.17
C GLU A 129 3.70 6.92 6.32
N THR A 130 4.48 5.93 6.76
CA THR A 130 4.15 5.10 7.92
C THR A 130 4.77 5.70 9.18
N VAL A 131 3.92 6.00 10.16
CA VAL A 131 4.32 6.48 11.48
C VAL A 131 4.30 5.31 12.46
N THR A 132 5.46 5.03 13.04
CA THR A 132 5.63 4.03 14.09
C THR A 132 5.69 4.74 15.45
N PRO A 133 4.84 4.37 16.44
CA PRO A 133 4.96 4.91 17.80
C PRO A 133 6.35 4.57 18.37
N ALA A 134 6.99 5.51 19.06
CA ALA A 134 8.20 5.20 19.81
C ALA A 134 7.86 4.18 20.92
N ASP A 135 8.58 3.05 20.96
CA ASP A 135 8.45 2.04 22.01
C ASP A 135 8.46 2.74 23.38
N GLY A 136 7.40 2.50 24.16
CA GLY A 136 7.08 3.27 25.35
C GLY A 136 8.26 3.42 26.31
N THR A 137 8.83 4.63 26.37
CA THR A 137 9.42 5.12 27.62
C THR A 137 8.28 5.28 28.62
N THR A 138 8.12 4.21 29.41
CA THR A 138 7.36 4.20 30.64
C THR A 138 7.95 5.27 31.55
N ASP A 139 7.28 6.42 31.65
CA ASP A 139 7.55 7.40 32.70
C ASP A 139 6.52 7.18 33.81
N ARG A 140 6.95 6.50 34.87
CA ARG A 140 6.20 6.31 36.11
C ARG A 140 7.14 6.32 37.30
#